data_AF-A0A2M7PP29-F1
#
_entry.id   AF-A0A2M7PP29-F1
#
_cell.length_a   1.000
_cell.length_b   1.000
_cell.length_c   1.000
_cell.angle_alpha   90.00
_cell.angle_beta   90.00
_cell.angle_gamma   90.00
#
_symmetry.space_group_name_H-M   'P 1'
#
loop_
_entity.id
_entity.type
_entity.pdbx_description
1 polymer ?
#
loop_
_entity_poly.entity_id
_entity_poly.type
_entity_poly.pdbx_seq_one_letter_code
_entity_poly.pdbx_strand_id
1 'polypeptide(L)'
;RDVPNLPNWYLSSDGNFSKTDVNKNRLFEIPIASKPKGIFEMPTSLKLKKYADRAVESRGPMIHSNESVGKRDKIRQLFSSRMLTVDNHTFSPGYLMKILDYNVNRFKSHDEIIMSLIGHPKSMDKYHYFLLSEFVRLASKKYGRKLEFVTFTNLNKNLSTT
;
A
#
# COMPACT_ATOMS: atom_id res chain seq x y z
N ARG A 1 -8.06 -11.72 11.88
CA ARG A 1 -9.17 -10.87 11.39
C ARG A 1 -9.59 -11.46 10.07
N ASP A 2 -10.88 -11.72 9.92
CA ASP A 2 -11.47 -12.20 8.68
C ASP A 2 -11.59 -11.02 7.72
N VAL A 3 -10.55 -10.78 6.95
CA VAL A 3 -10.56 -9.76 5.90
C VAL A 3 -11.26 -10.37 4.68
N PRO A 4 -12.27 -9.69 4.09
CA PRO A 4 -12.95 -10.19 2.90
C PRO A 4 -11.97 -10.52 1.75
N ASN A 5 -12.29 -11.54 0.96
CA ASN A 5 -11.51 -11.87 -0.24
C ASN A 5 -11.95 -11.03 -1.46
N LEU A 6 -12.32 -9.77 -1.24
CA LEU A 6 -12.72 -8.81 -2.27
C LEU A 6 -11.66 -7.71 -2.38
N PRO A 7 -11.44 -7.12 -3.57
CA PRO A 7 -10.52 -6.00 -3.73
C PRO A 7 -11.01 -4.72 -3.04
N ASN A 8 -12.32 -4.54 -2.93
CA ASN A 8 -12.98 -3.41 -2.31
C ASN A 8 -14.22 -3.89 -1.56
N TRP A 9 -14.52 -3.30 -0.41
CA TRP A 9 -15.67 -3.69 0.40
C TRP A 9 -16.23 -2.52 1.21
N TYR A 10 -17.45 -2.68 1.67
CA TYR A 10 -18.11 -1.75 2.58
C TYR A 10 -18.13 -2.32 3.99
N LEU A 11 -17.77 -1.48 4.97
CA LEU A 11 -17.86 -1.81 6.38
C LEU A 11 -19.25 -1.51 6.91
N SER A 12 -19.82 -2.47 7.62
CA SER A 12 -21.07 -2.26 8.35
C SER A 12 -20.92 -1.20 9.44
N SER A 13 -21.92 -0.34 9.58
CA SER A 13 -22.02 0.62 10.68
C SER A 13 -22.40 -0.02 12.02
N ASP A 14 -22.89 -1.27 12.00
CA ASP A 14 -23.25 -2.05 13.21
C ASP A 14 -22.03 -2.70 13.91
N GLY A 15 -20.81 -2.48 13.39
CA GLY A 15 -19.57 -3.05 13.94
C GLY A 15 -19.35 -4.54 13.61
N ASN A 16 -20.24 -5.16 12.82
CA ASN A 16 -20.08 -6.54 12.38
C ASN A 16 -19.32 -6.63 11.05
N PHE A 17 -18.01 -6.84 11.14
CA PHE A 17 -17.10 -6.90 9.99
C PHE A 17 -17.16 -8.20 9.18
N SER A 18 -17.89 -9.23 9.62
CA SER A 18 -18.10 -10.44 8.81
C SER A 18 -19.23 -10.27 7.79
N LYS A 19 -20.04 -9.21 7.92
CA LYS A 19 -21.09 -8.85 6.96
C LYS A 19 -20.53 -7.91 5.89
N THR A 20 -20.02 -8.48 4.80
CA THR A 20 -19.84 -7.73 3.55
C THR A 20 -21.21 -7.48 2.95
N ASP A 21 -21.65 -6.23 2.90
CA ASP A 21 -23.02 -5.88 2.54
C ASP A 21 -22.97 -4.78 1.47
N VAL A 22 -23.84 -4.87 0.47
CA VAL A 22 -23.75 -4.06 -0.77
C VAL A 22 -24.43 -2.69 -0.63
N ASN A 23 -24.95 -2.36 0.56
CA ASN A 23 -25.73 -1.13 0.77
C ASN A 23 -24.86 0.13 0.87
N LYS A 24 -25.23 1.16 0.09
CA LYS A 24 -24.56 2.46 -0.07
C LYS A 24 -24.45 3.34 1.19
N ASN A 25 -25.20 3.04 2.25
CA ASN A 25 -25.17 3.79 3.53
C ASN A 25 -24.04 3.33 4.48
N ARG A 26 -22.90 2.89 3.93
CA ARG A 26 -21.81 2.24 4.68
C ARG A 26 -20.45 2.81 4.31
N LEU A 27 -19.47 2.63 5.19
CA LEU A 27 -18.12 3.17 5.00
C LEU A 27 -17.39 2.32 3.94
N PHE A 28 -17.03 2.94 2.80
CA PHE A 28 -16.25 2.28 1.77
C PHE A 28 -14.77 2.21 2.17
N GLU A 29 -14.22 1.00 2.27
CA GLU A 29 -12.82 0.80 2.62
C GLU A 29 -11.98 0.66 1.34
N ILE A 30 -10.94 1.49 1.23
CA ILE A 30 -9.97 1.46 0.14
C ILE A 30 -8.70 0.83 0.70
N PRO A 31 -8.39 -0.43 0.37
CA PRO A 31 -7.22 -1.07 0.92
C PRO A 31 -5.94 -0.49 0.34
N ILE A 32 -4.90 -0.52 1.17
CA ILE A 32 -3.54 -0.28 0.75
C ILE A 32 -3.09 -1.49 -0.06
N ALA A 33 -2.79 -1.27 -1.35
CA ALA A 33 -2.28 -2.33 -2.20
C ALA A 33 -1.05 -2.96 -1.54
N SER A 34 -1.00 -4.28 -1.46
CA SER A 34 0.15 -4.95 -0.87
C SER A 34 0.46 -6.26 -1.56
N LYS A 35 1.69 -6.72 -1.42
CA LYS A 35 2.16 -8.02 -1.92
C LYS A 35 2.83 -8.77 -0.78
N PRO A 36 2.58 -10.09 -0.60
CA PRO A 36 3.37 -10.91 0.30
C PRO A 36 4.87 -10.81 -0.01
N LYS A 37 5.71 -10.78 1.03
CA LYS A 37 7.16 -10.79 0.81
C LYS A 37 7.59 -12.08 0.12
N GLY A 38 8.41 -11.94 -0.91
CA GLY A 38 9.17 -13.07 -1.44
C GLY A 38 10.25 -13.54 -0.46
N ILE A 39 10.71 -14.79 -0.62
CA ILE A 39 11.73 -15.42 0.23
C ILE A 39 13.04 -14.59 0.27
N PHE A 40 13.36 -13.88 -0.82
CA PHE A 40 14.53 -13.00 -0.94
C PHE A 40 14.28 -11.52 -0.60
N GLU A 41 13.07 -11.17 -0.14
CA GLU A 41 12.66 -9.79 0.17
C GLU A 41 12.77 -9.47 1.66
N MET A 42 13.40 -10.37 2.43
CA MET A 42 13.81 -10.16 3.82
C MET A 42 14.71 -8.91 3.91
N PRO A 43 14.40 -7.96 4.83
CA PRO A 43 15.22 -6.78 5.03
C PRO A 43 16.50 -7.19 5.74
N THR A 44 17.52 -7.56 4.97
CA THR A 44 18.85 -7.83 5.53
C THR A 44 19.54 -6.53 5.91
N SER A 45 20.38 -6.57 6.94
CA SER A 45 21.25 -5.44 7.33
C SER A 45 22.07 -4.91 6.15
N LEU A 46 22.48 -5.80 5.25
CA LEU A 46 23.17 -5.46 4.00
C LEU A 46 22.32 -4.57 3.09
N LYS A 47 21.04 -4.90 2.86
CA LYS A 47 20.14 -4.05 2.05
C LYS A 47 19.87 -2.71 2.71
N LEU A 48 19.65 -2.70 4.02
CA LEU A 48 19.43 -1.45 4.76
C LEU A 48 20.66 -0.54 4.70
N LYS A 49 21.86 -1.09 4.87
CA LYS A 49 23.11 -0.33 4.74
C LYS A 49 23.33 0.18 3.32
N LYS A 50 23.03 -0.64 2.30
CA LYS A 50 23.18 -0.27 0.89
C LYS A 50 22.29 0.90 0.46
N TYR A 51 21.12 1.06 1.08
CA TYR A 51 20.14 2.10 0.74
C TYR A 51 20.01 3.17 1.81
N ALA A 52 20.92 3.22 2.78
CA ALA A 52 20.86 4.14 3.90
C ALA A 52 20.94 5.61 3.48
N ASP A 53 21.64 5.89 2.38
CA ASP A 53 21.79 7.20 1.72
C ASP A 53 20.45 7.80 1.25
N ARG A 54 19.43 6.97 1.04
CA ARG A 54 18.09 7.37 0.60
C ARG A 54 17.14 7.67 1.74
N ALA A 55 17.54 7.34 2.97
CA ALA A 55 16.71 7.55 4.14
C ALA A 55 16.66 9.04 4.50
N VAL A 56 15.50 9.52 4.95
CA VAL A 56 15.34 10.89 5.44
C VAL A 56 16.23 11.10 6.67
N GLU A 57 16.92 12.24 6.74
CA GLU A 57 17.84 12.60 7.84
C GLU A 57 17.12 12.65 9.20
N SER A 58 15.91 13.22 9.24
CA SER A 58 15.04 13.19 10.41
C SER A 58 14.05 12.03 10.31
N ARG A 59 14.26 10.98 11.12
CA ARG A 59 13.33 9.84 11.20
C ARG A 59 12.12 10.10 12.09
N GLY A 60 11.97 11.33 12.59
CA GLY A 60 11.12 11.65 13.73
C GLY A 60 11.46 10.78 14.95
N PRO A 61 10.75 10.92 16.07
CA PRO A 61 10.67 9.84 17.05
C PRO A 61 9.97 8.67 16.35
N MET A 62 10.74 7.71 15.84
CA MET A 62 10.20 6.43 15.38
C MET A 62 9.33 5.88 16.51
N ILE A 63 8.03 5.66 16.27
CA ILE A 63 7.07 5.01 17.19
C ILE A 63 7.40 3.49 17.34
N HIS A 64 8.68 3.13 17.25
CA HIS A 64 9.19 1.76 17.15
C HIS A 64 10.38 1.51 18.08
N SER A 65 10.49 2.27 19.17
CA SER A 65 11.26 1.83 20.35
C SER A 65 10.33 1.24 21.40
N ASN A 66 9.49 0.28 21.02
CA ASN A 66 8.84 -0.56 22.04
C ASN A 66 9.76 -1.75 22.32
N GLU A 67 10.47 -1.70 23.44
CA GLU A 67 11.26 -2.81 23.99
C GLU A 67 10.40 -4.08 24.25
N SER A 68 9.07 -3.96 24.15
CA SER A 68 8.07 -4.99 24.44
C SER A 68 7.66 -5.89 23.26
N VAL A 69 8.24 -5.76 22.06
CA VAL A 69 7.86 -6.64 20.93
C VAL A 69 8.40 -8.07 21.14
N GLY A 70 7.51 -9.01 21.43
CA GLY A 70 7.85 -10.42 21.64
C GLY A 70 8.50 -11.09 20.43
N LYS A 71 9.30 -12.16 20.66
CA LYS A 71 10.03 -12.89 19.61
C LYS A 71 9.11 -13.41 18.49
N ARG A 72 7.89 -13.85 18.82
CA ARG A 72 6.90 -14.32 17.84
C ARG A 72 6.44 -13.20 16.91
N ASP A 73 6.22 -12.01 17.44
CA ASP A 73 5.79 -10.86 16.64
C ASP A 73 6.92 -10.32 15.78
N LYS A 74 8.18 -10.37 16.26
CA LYS A 74 9.36 -10.10 15.42
C LYS A 74 9.42 -11.03 14.20
N ILE A 75 9.14 -12.33 14.40
CA ILE A 75 9.09 -13.30 13.29
C ILE A 75 7.91 -12.98 12.36
N ARG A 76 6.71 -12.70 12.88
CA ARG A 76 5.56 -12.29 12.06
C ARG A 76 5.83 -11.02 11.26
N GLN A 77 6.54 -10.06 11.82
CA GLN A 77 6.97 -8.85 11.13
C GLN A 77 7.89 -9.16 9.94
N LEU A 78 8.73 -10.19 10.02
CA LEU A 78 9.54 -10.63 8.88
C LEU A 78 8.66 -11.08 7.71
N PHE A 79 7.50 -11.69 7.97
CA PHE A 79 6.54 -12.16 6.95
C PHE A 79 5.44 -11.15 6.59
N SER A 80 5.41 -9.97 7.21
CA SER A 80 4.43 -8.92 6.88
C SER A 80 4.45 -8.55 5.39
N SER A 81 3.29 -8.28 4.80
CA SER A 81 3.19 -7.85 3.40
C SER A 81 3.90 -6.52 3.15
N ARG A 82 4.34 -6.32 1.90
CA ARG A 82 4.93 -5.08 1.41
C ARG A 82 3.83 -4.22 0.83
N MET A 83 3.53 -3.14 1.53
CA MET A 83 2.54 -2.15 1.13
C MET A 83 3.06 -1.31 -0.04
N LEU A 84 2.17 -0.86 -0.92
CA LEU A 84 2.43 0.11 -1.96
C LEU A 84 2.59 1.47 -1.29
N THR A 85 3.83 1.82 -1.01
CA THR A 85 4.18 3.08 -0.35
C THR A 85 5.46 3.65 -0.93
N VAL A 86 5.53 4.97 -0.99
CA VAL A 86 6.76 5.70 -1.34
C VAL A 86 7.65 5.96 -0.12
N ASP A 87 7.16 5.74 1.11
CA ASP A 87 7.89 6.01 2.36
C ASP A 87 9.01 5.01 2.66
N ASN A 88 9.06 3.91 1.90
CA ASN A 88 10.11 2.94 2.05
C ASN A 88 11.29 3.26 1.14
N HIS A 89 12.30 3.91 1.70
CA HIS A 89 13.56 4.26 1.01
C HIS A 89 14.32 3.06 0.40
N THR A 90 14.01 1.81 0.81
CA THR A 90 14.61 0.60 0.22
C THR A 90 13.92 0.14 -1.06
N PHE A 91 12.76 0.72 -1.40
CA PHE A 91 12.04 0.38 -2.63
C PHE A 91 12.67 1.01 -3.86
N SER A 92 12.23 0.55 -5.03
CA SER A 92 12.54 1.11 -6.34
C SER A 92 11.25 1.25 -7.13
N PRO A 93 11.22 2.06 -8.22
CA PRO A 93 10.01 2.18 -9.05
C PRO A 93 9.53 0.82 -9.57
N GLY A 94 10.45 -0.04 -10.00
CA GLY A 94 10.13 -1.40 -10.42
C GLY A 94 9.57 -2.28 -9.30
N TYR A 95 9.95 -2.03 -8.04
CA TYR A 95 9.37 -2.75 -6.91
C TYR A 95 7.92 -2.29 -6.61
N LEU A 96 7.65 -0.99 -6.70
CA LEU A 96 6.28 -0.45 -6.62
C LEU A 96 5.38 -1.07 -7.71
N MET A 97 5.90 -1.15 -8.94
CA MET A 97 5.21 -1.83 -10.05
C MET A 97 4.93 -3.31 -9.75
N LYS A 98 5.85 -4.05 -9.12
CA LYS A 98 5.59 -5.45 -8.72
C LYS A 98 4.43 -5.58 -7.73
N ILE A 99 4.24 -4.60 -6.84
CA ILE A 99 3.11 -4.60 -5.89
C ILE A 99 1.81 -4.32 -6.65
N LEU A 100 1.80 -3.33 -7.55
CA LEU A 100 0.65 -3.03 -8.40
C LEU A 100 0.26 -4.24 -9.26
N ASP A 101 1.23 -4.84 -9.96
CA ASP A 101 1.06 -6.01 -10.81
C ASP A 101 0.46 -7.20 -10.04
N TYR A 102 0.92 -7.43 -8.81
CA TYR A 102 0.39 -8.49 -7.97
C TYR A 102 -1.11 -8.29 -7.70
N ASN A 103 -1.54 -7.07 -7.36
CA ASN A 103 -2.94 -6.80 -7.05
C ASN A 103 -3.83 -6.85 -8.29
N VAL A 104 -3.38 -6.28 -9.42
CA VAL A 104 -4.09 -6.39 -10.70
C VAL A 104 -4.28 -7.85 -11.11
N ASN A 105 -3.24 -8.68 -10.97
CA ASN A 105 -3.34 -10.10 -11.31
C ASN A 105 -4.21 -10.88 -10.32
N ARG A 106 -4.11 -10.57 -9.02
CA ARG A 106 -4.91 -11.21 -7.96
C ARG A 106 -6.41 -10.98 -8.16
N PHE A 107 -6.79 -9.78 -8.58
CA PHE A 107 -8.18 -9.38 -8.71
C PHE A 107 -8.64 -9.23 -10.17
N LYS A 108 -7.95 -9.86 -11.12
CA LYS A 108 -8.20 -9.76 -12.57
C LYS A 108 -9.62 -10.10 -13.03
N SER A 109 -10.40 -10.80 -12.20
CA SER A 109 -11.79 -11.18 -12.48
C SER A 109 -12.79 -10.10 -12.08
N HIS A 110 -12.35 -9.00 -11.48
CA HIS A 110 -13.19 -7.88 -11.11
C HIS A 110 -13.05 -6.78 -12.16
N ASP A 111 -14.16 -6.12 -12.47
CA ASP A 111 -14.21 -5.06 -13.50
C ASP A 111 -13.41 -3.82 -13.08
N GLU A 112 -13.46 -3.49 -11.78
CA GLU A 112 -12.77 -2.35 -11.19
C GLU A 112 -12.09 -2.76 -9.88
N ILE A 113 -10.93 -2.17 -9.62
CA ILE A 113 -10.23 -2.24 -8.35
C ILE A 113 -9.77 -0.85 -7.92
N ILE A 114 -10.08 -0.48 -6.68
CA ILE A 114 -9.68 0.78 -6.09
C ILE A 114 -8.66 0.50 -5.00
N MET A 115 -7.50 1.13 -5.09
CA MET A 115 -6.40 0.88 -4.16
C MET A 115 -5.73 2.19 -3.79
N SER A 116 -5.20 2.26 -2.56
CA SER A 116 -4.43 3.43 -2.12
C SER A 116 -2.93 3.18 -2.21
N LEU A 117 -2.19 4.19 -2.68
CA LEU A 117 -0.75 4.36 -2.46
C LEU A 117 -0.55 5.30 -1.27
N ILE A 118 0.38 4.98 -0.37
CA ILE A 118 0.69 5.83 0.79
C ILE A 118 2.03 6.56 0.61
N GLY A 119 2.04 7.86 0.93
CA GLY A 119 3.24 8.64 1.22
C GLY A 119 2.96 9.59 2.37
N HIS A 120 3.87 9.71 3.33
CA HIS A 120 3.80 10.67 4.42
C HIS A 120 4.61 11.90 4.04
N PRO A 121 4.00 13.09 3.90
CA PRO A 121 4.71 14.30 3.44
C PRO A 121 5.94 14.64 4.29
N LYS A 122 5.92 14.34 5.59
CA LYS A 122 7.04 14.58 6.52
C LYS A 122 8.24 13.64 6.30
N SER A 123 8.05 12.51 5.64
CA SER A 123 9.10 11.54 5.30
C SER A 123 9.40 11.50 3.80
N MET A 124 8.88 12.45 3.02
CA MET A 124 9.17 12.53 1.59
C MET A 124 10.31 13.50 1.33
N ASP A 125 11.43 12.95 0.86
CA ASP A 125 12.55 13.73 0.31
C ASP A 125 12.70 13.44 -1.20
N LYS A 126 13.70 14.04 -1.88
CA LYS A 126 14.00 13.92 -3.31
C LYS A 126 13.81 12.50 -3.85
N TYR A 127 14.30 11.49 -3.14
CA TYR A 127 14.16 10.09 -3.55
C TYR A 127 12.70 9.60 -3.58
N HIS A 128 11.89 10.03 -2.62
CA HIS A 128 10.49 9.63 -2.48
C HIS A 128 9.63 10.31 -3.55
N TYR A 129 9.91 11.58 -3.86
CA TYR A 129 9.29 12.26 -5.00
C TYR A 129 9.69 11.61 -6.33
N PHE A 130 10.96 11.23 -6.48
CA PHE A 130 11.42 10.44 -7.62
C PHE A 130 10.64 9.12 -7.73
N LEU A 131 10.51 8.35 -6.65
CA LEU A 131 9.74 7.10 -6.61
C LEU A 131 8.29 7.31 -7.05
N LEU A 132 7.63 8.35 -6.54
CA LEU A 132 6.25 8.68 -6.90
C LEU A 132 6.14 9.01 -8.40
N SER A 133 6.99 9.91 -8.91
CA SER A 133 6.93 10.33 -10.31
C SER A 133 7.20 9.17 -11.27
N GLU A 134 8.20 8.33 -10.96
CA GLU A 134 8.56 7.18 -11.79
C GLU A 134 7.50 6.08 -11.71
N PHE A 135 6.89 5.88 -10.53
CA PHE A 135 5.77 4.96 -10.39
C PHE A 135 4.60 5.38 -11.26
N VAL A 136 4.17 6.65 -11.18
CA VAL A 136 3.08 7.18 -12.03
C VAL A 136 3.43 7.00 -13.50
N ARG A 137 4.63 7.40 -13.92
CA ARG A 137 5.09 7.28 -15.32
C ARG A 137 5.07 5.83 -15.80
N LEU A 138 5.63 4.89 -15.04
CA LEU A 138 5.70 3.48 -15.41
C LEU A 138 4.32 2.81 -15.40
N ALA A 139 3.49 3.13 -14.41
CA ALA A 139 2.14 2.59 -14.29
C ALA A 139 1.25 3.09 -15.45
N SER A 140 1.26 4.39 -15.74
CA SER A 140 0.57 4.96 -16.89
C SER A 140 1.07 4.40 -18.21
N LYS A 141 2.40 4.18 -18.36
CA LYS A 141 2.95 3.53 -19.56
C LYS A 141 2.46 2.09 -19.73
N LYS A 142 2.35 1.32 -18.64
CA LYS A 142 1.99 -0.10 -18.68
C LYS A 142 0.48 -0.32 -18.83
N TYR A 143 -0.33 0.40 -18.06
CA TYR A 143 -1.78 0.19 -17.98
C TYR A 143 -2.58 1.15 -18.85
N GLY A 144 -2.00 2.29 -19.25
CA GLY A 144 -2.62 3.27 -20.14
C GLY A 144 -3.99 3.70 -19.63
N ARG A 145 -5.00 3.61 -20.49
CA ARG A 145 -6.39 3.98 -20.19
C ARG A 145 -7.08 3.10 -19.14
N LYS A 146 -6.48 1.98 -18.74
CA LYS A 146 -7.01 1.08 -17.70
C LYS A 146 -6.62 1.49 -16.28
N LEU A 147 -5.92 2.61 -16.13
CA LEU A 147 -5.47 3.12 -14.84
C LEU A 147 -5.82 4.60 -14.72
N GLU A 148 -6.42 4.96 -13.59
CA GLU A 148 -6.69 6.34 -13.22
C GLU A 148 -6.03 6.64 -11.87
N PHE A 149 -5.42 7.82 -11.75
CA PHE A 149 -4.93 8.35 -10.48
C PHE A 149 -5.89 9.43 -9.99
N VAL A 150 -6.55 9.18 -8.85
CA VAL A 150 -7.52 10.09 -8.26
C VAL A 150 -7.15 10.42 -6.82
N THR A 151 -7.58 11.59 -6.35
CA THR A 151 -7.58 11.92 -4.93
C THR A 151 -8.78 11.29 -4.24
N PHE A 152 -8.70 11.04 -2.93
CA PHE A 152 -9.86 10.59 -2.16
C PHE A 152 -11.07 11.54 -2.29
N THR A 153 -10.81 12.84 -2.37
CA THR A 153 -11.87 13.85 -2.58
C THR A 153 -12.59 13.68 -3.91
N ASN A 154 -11.85 13.46 -5.01
CA ASN A 154 -12.45 13.25 -6.32
C ASN A 154 -13.17 11.89 -6.38
N LEU A 155 -12.56 10.86 -5.80
CA LEU A 155 -13.17 9.55 -5.73
C LEU A 155 -14.51 9.58 -4.97
N ASN A 156 -14.56 10.27 -3.82
CA ASN A 156 -15.78 10.38 -3.03
C ASN A 156 -16.91 11.08 -3.80
N LYS A 157 -16.59 12.10 -4.61
CA LYS A 157 -17.56 12.75 -5.49
C LYS A 157 -18.13 11.77 -6.51
N ASN A 158 -17.27 10.99 -7.16
CA ASN A 158 -17.68 10.01 -8.17
C ASN A 158 -18.55 8.90 -7.57
N LEU A 159 -18.21 8.39 -6.38
CA LEU A 159 -18.98 7.35 -5.69
C LEU A 159 -20.35 7.85 -5.20
N SER A 160 -20.49 9.16 -4.91
CA SER A 160 -21.75 9.74 -4.44
C SER A 160 -22.77 9.97 -5.55
N THR A 161 -22.33 9.99 -6.81
CA THR A 161 -23.18 10.22 -8.00
C THR A 161 -23.71 8.94 -8.64
N THR A 162 -23.20 7.77 -8.24
CA THR A 162 -23.58 6.46 -8.74
C THR A 162 -24.61 5.79 -7.84
#